data_AF-A0A358CR77-F1
#
_entry.id   AF-A0A358CR77-F1
#
_cell.length_a   1.000
_cell.length_b   1.000
_cell.length_c   1.000
_cell.angle_alpha   90.00
_cell.angle_beta   90.00
_cell.angle_gamma   90.00
#
_symmetry.space_group_name_H-M   'P 1'
#
loop_
_entity.id
_entity.type
_entity.pdbx_description
1 polymer ?
#
loop_
_entity_poly.entity_id
_entity_poly.type
_entity_poly.pdbx_seq_one_letter_code
_entity_poly.pdbx_strand_id
1 'polypeptide(L)'
;HFRIDGKVEEDSIAERFGPDVLVDFMIDFMKRKKDQPFLIYYPALLVHTPYVRVPGGDATSRLPDSEQKNGSECFPEMVEYLDKNIGRLVNAVDDLGISNNTIILFCADNGTHG
;
A
#
# COMPACT_ATOMS: atom_id res chain seq x y z
N HIS A 1 6.86 13.28 -6.84
CA HIS A 1 7.12 12.78 -8.21
C HIS A 1 7.18 11.26 -8.19
N PHE A 2 6.25 10.59 -8.87
CA PHE A 2 6.35 9.17 -9.15
C PHE A 2 7.21 8.97 -10.40
N ARG A 3 8.12 7.99 -10.37
CA ARG A 3 9.02 7.74 -11.50
C ARG A 3 8.78 6.36 -12.09
N ILE A 4 8.58 6.31 -13.40
CA ILE A 4 8.56 5.08 -14.19
C ILE A 4 9.74 5.14 -15.15
N ASP A 5 10.61 4.12 -15.13
CA ASP A 5 11.81 4.04 -15.97
C ASP A 5 12.68 5.32 -15.96
N GLY A 6 12.80 5.93 -14.78
CA GLY A 6 13.60 7.14 -14.56
C GLY A 6 12.94 8.46 -14.96
N LYS A 7 11.70 8.45 -15.47
CA LYS A 7 10.94 9.64 -15.87
C LYS A 7 9.87 9.98 -14.85
N VAL A 8 9.68 11.27 -14.58
CA VAL A 8 8.57 11.75 -13.74
C VAL A 8 7.29 11.66 -14.55
N GLU A 9 6.33 10.87 -14.07
CA GLU A 9 5.06 10.65 -14.76
C GLU A 9 3.95 11.58 -14.28
N GLU A 10 3.91 11.87 -12.97
CA GLU A 10 2.87 12.74 -12.41
C GLU A 10 3.33 13.45 -11.12
N ASP A 11 3.06 14.76 -11.05
CA ASP A 11 3.39 15.62 -9.90
C ASP A 11 2.29 15.59 -8.83
N SER A 12 1.02 15.47 -9.24
CA SER A 12 -0.17 15.38 -8.39
C SER A 12 -0.09 14.23 -7.38
N ILE A 13 0.69 13.19 -7.68
CA ILE A 13 0.94 12.05 -6.79
C ILE A 13 1.52 12.50 -5.43
N ALA A 14 2.22 13.63 -5.37
CA ALA A 14 2.73 14.17 -4.11
C ALA A 14 1.63 14.51 -3.09
N GLU A 15 0.39 14.69 -3.54
CA GLU A 15 -0.77 15.00 -2.69
C GLU A 15 -1.51 13.74 -2.21
N ARG A 16 -1.10 12.55 -2.69
CA ARG A 16 -1.77 11.28 -2.42
C ARG A 16 -1.00 10.48 -1.37
N PHE A 17 -1.72 9.61 -0.65
CA PHE A 17 -1.09 8.71 0.29
C PHE A 17 -0.23 7.67 -0.45
N GLY A 18 1.09 7.68 -0.19
CA GLY A 18 2.07 6.89 -0.93
C GLY A 18 1.74 5.39 -1.05
N PRO A 19 1.34 4.69 0.03
CA PRO A 19 0.91 3.30 -0.04
C PRO A 19 -0.22 3.06 -1.05
N ASP A 20 -1.18 3.98 -1.19
CA ASP A 20 -2.28 3.83 -2.14
C ASP A 20 -1.82 4.00 -3.59
N VAL A 21 -0.88 4.92 -3.82
CA VAL A 21 -0.27 5.14 -5.14
C VAL A 21 0.46 3.87 -5.61
N LEU A 22 1.21 3.22 -4.71
CA LEU A 22 1.91 1.97 -5.04
C LEU A 22 0.94 0.84 -5.37
N VAL A 23 -0.13 0.68 -4.58
CA VAL A 23 -1.17 -0.33 -4.83
C VAL A 23 -1.88 -0.07 -6.16
N ASP A 24 -2.24 1.18 -6.45
CA ASP A 24 -2.86 1.53 -7.73
C ASP A 24 -1.97 1.20 -8.92
N PHE A 25 -0.68 1.55 -8.83
CA PHE A 25 0.30 1.24 -9.86
C PHE A 25 0.41 -0.27 -10.09
N MET A 26 0.42 -1.07 -9.03
CA MET A 26 0.48 -2.53 -9.13
C MET A 26 -0.78 -3.12 -9.77
N ILE A 27 -1.97 -2.67 -9.37
CA ILE A 27 -3.25 -3.11 -9.97
C ILE A 27 -3.30 -2.75 -11.46
N ASP A 28 -2.89 -1.54 -11.81
CA ASP A 28 -2.78 -1.09 -13.19
C ASP A 28 -1.75 -1.90 -13.99
N PHE A 29 -0.62 -2.25 -13.39
CA PHE A 29 0.35 -3.17 -13.99
C PHE A 29 -0.25 -4.57 -14.23
N MET A 30 -0.96 -5.15 -13.26
CA MET A 30 -1.67 -6.43 -13.42
C MET A 30 -2.65 -6.36 -14.60
N LYS A 31 -3.45 -5.29 -14.69
CA LYS A 31 -4.40 -5.06 -15.80
C LYS A 31 -3.72 -5.07 -17.16
N ARG A 32 -2.59 -4.35 -17.31
CA ARG A 32 -1.82 -4.30 -18.57
C ARG A 32 -1.12 -5.60 -18.92
N LYS A 33 -0.81 -6.45 -17.93
CA LYS A 33 0.01 -7.65 -18.10
C LYS A 33 -0.76 -8.96 -17.95
N LYS A 34 -2.08 -8.93 -17.70
CA LYS A 34 -2.90 -10.11 -17.38
C LYS A 34 -2.79 -11.28 -18.37
N ASP A 35 -2.45 -11.02 -19.63
CA ASP A 35 -2.36 -12.04 -20.69
C ASP A 35 -0.95 -12.65 -20.84
N GLN A 36 -0.02 -12.35 -19.93
CA GLN A 36 1.33 -12.92 -19.88
C GLN A 36 1.80 -13.12 -18.42
N PRO A 37 2.77 -14.01 -18.14
CA PRO A 37 3.39 -14.08 -16.83
C PRO A 37 4.05 -12.76 -16.44
N PHE A 38 3.95 -12.39 -15.17
CA PHE A 38 4.59 -11.19 -14.62
C PHE A 38 5.03 -11.42 -13.17
N LEU A 39 5.94 -10.56 -12.71
CA LEU A 39 6.39 -10.50 -11.32
C LEU A 39 6.05 -9.12 -10.76
N ILE A 40 5.47 -9.11 -9.56
CA ILE A 40 5.35 -7.91 -8.73
C ILE A 40 6.15 -8.17 -7.45
N TYR A 41 7.08 -7.28 -7.15
CA TYR A 41 7.78 -7.24 -5.88
C TYR A 41 7.35 -5.97 -5.13
N TYR A 42 6.66 -6.15 -4.01
CA TYR A 42 6.07 -5.06 -3.24
C TYR A 42 6.70 -4.95 -1.85
N PRO A 43 7.76 -4.13 -1.69
CA PRO A 43 8.24 -3.73 -0.38
C PRO A 43 7.29 -2.67 0.19
N ALA A 44 6.30 -3.11 0.96
CA ALA A 44 5.31 -2.23 1.55
C ALA A 44 5.96 -1.15 2.43
N LEU A 45 5.51 0.10 2.30
CA LEU A 45 6.02 1.22 3.12
C LEU A 45 5.52 1.14 4.57
N LEU A 46 4.27 0.69 4.74
CA LEU A 46 3.71 0.40 6.05
C LEU A 46 4.24 -0.97 6.51
N VAL A 47 4.65 -1.15 7.77
CA VAL A 47 4.42 -0.30 8.94
C VAL A 47 5.71 0.34 9.49
N HIS A 48 6.71 0.58 8.63
CA HIS A 48 7.98 1.14 9.06
C HIS A 48 7.81 2.55 9.67
N THR A 49 8.68 2.90 10.61
CA THR A 49 8.71 4.25 11.19
C THR A 49 9.10 5.31 10.14
N PRO A 50 8.66 6.58 10.28
CA PRO A 50 7.83 7.13 11.36
C PRO A 50 6.40 6.58 11.33
N TYR A 51 5.81 6.39 12.49
CA TYR A 51 4.42 5.96 12.58
C TYR A 51 3.50 7.14 12.25
N VAL A 52 2.78 7.02 11.14
CA VAL A 52 1.96 8.09 10.57
C VAL A 52 0.50 7.72 10.57
N ARG A 53 -0.34 8.75 10.59
CA ARG A 53 -1.78 8.60 10.34
C ARG A 53 -2.02 8.04 8.95
N VAL A 54 -2.97 7.11 8.87
CA VAL A 54 -3.47 6.56 7.62
C VAL A 54 -4.81 7.23 7.26
N PRO A 55 -5.14 7.38 5.96
CA PRO A 55 -6.42 7.95 5.55
C PRO A 55 -7.61 7.19 6.13
N GLY A 56 -8.45 7.87 6.94
CA GLY A 56 -9.63 7.24 7.54
C GLY A 56 -9.37 6.30 8.71
N GLY A 57 -8.18 6.34 9.34
CA GLY A 57 -7.89 5.60 10.57
C GLY A 57 -8.66 6.14 11.80
N ASP A 58 -9.31 5.25 12.54
CA ASP A 58 -10.18 5.48 13.70
C ASP A 58 -9.51 6.12 14.94
N ALA A 59 -8.26 5.77 15.25
CA ALA A 59 -7.53 6.19 16.44
C ALA A 59 -7.17 7.68 16.40
N THR A 60 -7.05 8.26 15.21
CA THR A 60 -6.78 9.70 15.03
C THR A 60 -7.97 10.48 14.50
N SER A 61 -8.79 9.91 13.60
CA SER A 61 -9.96 10.64 13.05
C SER A 61 -11.07 10.95 14.06
N ARG A 62 -11.06 10.34 15.26
CA ARG A 62 -11.95 10.67 16.38
C ARG A 62 -11.55 11.93 17.15
N LEU A 63 -10.35 12.47 16.92
CA LEU A 63 -9.85 13.69 17.55
C LEU A 63 -9.92 14.87 16.58
N PRO A 64 -10.08 16.12 17.05
CA PRO A 64 -9.91 17.30 16.21
C PRO A 64 -8.56 17.28 15.49
N ASP A 65 -8.48 17.75 14.24
CA ASP A 65 -7.24 17.71 13.43
C ASP A 65 -6.01 18.31 14.14
N SER A 66 -6.23 19.31 15.01
CA SER A 66 -5.19 19.95 15.83
C SER A 66 -4.62 19.08 16.96
N GLU A 67 -5.35 18.03 17.36
CA GLU A 67 -5.00 17.12 18.46
C GLU A 67 -4.48 15.77 17.96
N GLN A 68 -4.68 15.49 16.67
CA GLN A 68 -4.18 14.29 16.01
C GLN A 68 -2.65 14.31 15.94
N LYS A 69 -2.02 13.20 16.39
CA LYS A 69 -0.56 13.05 16.43
C LYS A 69 -0.11 11.84 15.63
N ASN A 70 1.12 11.94 15.12
CA ASN A 70 1.88 10.80 14.65
C ASN A 70 2.59 10.18 15.87
N GLY A 71 2.69 8.86 15.94
CA GLY A 71 3.25 8.17 17.10
C GLY A 71 2.95 6.69 17.11
N SER A 72 3.46 5.96 18.10
CA SER A 72 3.29 4.50 18.20
C SER A 72 1.83 4.05 18.28
N GLU A 73 0.93 4.94 18.71
CA GLU A 73 -0.53 4.75 18.66
C GLU A 73 -1.08 4.54 17.25
N CYS A 74 -0.38 5.02 16.21
CA CYS A 74 -0.77 4.82 14.81
C CYS A 74 -0.40 3.42 14.29
N PHE A 75 0.47 2.67 14.99
CA PHE A 75 0.97 1.39 14.51
C PHE A 75 -0.15 0.37 14.20
N PRO A 76 -1.13 0.12 15.10
CA PRO A 76 -2.22 -0.81 14.80
C PRO A 76 -3.00 -0.41 13.54
N GLU A 77 -3.23 0.88 13.32
CA GLU A 77 -3.94 1.38 12.13
C GLU A 77 -3.12 1.24 10.87
N MET A 78 -1.80 1.44 10.96
CA MET A 78 -0.91 1.19 9.82
C MET A 78 -0.92 -0.29 9.43
N VAL A 79 -1.01 -1.21 10.40
CA VAL A 79 -1.14 -2.65 10.13
C VAL A 79 -2.48 -2.93 9.44
N GLU A 80 -3.58 -2.39 9.96
CA GLU A 80 -4.91 -2.54 9.36
C GLU A 80 -4.97 -1.94 7.94
N TYR A 81 -4.32 -0.80 7.73
CA TYR A 81 -4.27 -0.17 6.41
C TYR A 81 -3.40 -0.94 5.41
N LEU A 82 -2.33 -1.58 5.89
CA LEU A 82 -1.57 -2.54 5.08
C LEU A 82 -2.46 -3.72 4.68
N ASP A 83 -3.21 -4.30 5.61
CA ASP A 83 -4.14 -5.39 5.34
C ASP A 83 -5.18 -5.01 4.29
N LYS A 84 -5.83 -3.84 4.43
CA LYS A 84 -6.72 -3.26 3.43
C LYS A 84 -6.07 -3.19 2.05
N ASN A 85 -4.82 -2.74 1.97
CA ASN A 85 -4.08 -2.61 0.73
C ASN A 85 -3.71 -3.97 0.12
N ILE A 86 -3.37 -4.97 0.93
CA ILE A 86 -3.21 -6.35 0.47
C ILE A 86 -4.54 -6.90 -0.06
N GLY A 87 -5.65 -6.66 0.62
CA GLY A 87 -6.99 -7.03 0.17
C GLY A 87 -7.33 -6.45 -1.21
N ARG A 88 -6.96 -5.21 -1.48
CA ARG A 88 -7.12 -4.59 -2.82
C ARG A 88 -6.34 -5.33 -3.91
N LEU A 89 -5.12 -5.79 -3.61
CA LEU A 89 -4.30 -6.56 -4.57
C LEU A 89 -4.86 -7.96 -4.81
N VAL A 90 -5.30 -8.65 -3.74
CA VAL A 90 -5.94 -9.97 -3.84
C VAL A 90 -7.23 -9.88 -4.64
N ASN A 91 -8.09 -8.91 -4.34
CA ASN A 91 -9.32 -8.68 -5.09
C ASN A 91 -9.04 -8.36 -6.57
N ALA A 92 -7.99 -7.59 -6.88
CA ALA A 92 -7.63 -7.32 -8.26
C ALA A 92 -7.20 -8.60 -9.03
N VAL A 93 -6.51 -9.53 -8.36
CA VAL A 93 -6.17 -10.85 -8.94
C VAL A 93 -7.44 -11.65 -9.25
N ASP A 94 -8.42 -11.65 -8.34
CA ASP A 94 -9.72 -12.30 -8.50
C ASP A 94 -10.57 -11.65 -9.61
N ASP A 95 -10.71 -10.33 -9.60
CA ASP A 95 -11.48 -9.56 -10.58
C ASP A 95 -10.93 -9.70 -12.00
N LEU A 96 -9.61 -9.88 -12.14
CA LEU A 96 -8.95 -10.13 -13.41
C LEU A 96 -9.04 -11.59 -13.87
N GLY A 97 -9.53 -12.49 -13.03
CA GLY A 97 -9.67 -13.92 -13.32
C GLY A 97 -8.33 -14.67 -13.38
N ILE A 98 -7.27 -14.15 -12.75
CA ILE A 98 -5.91 -14.71 -12.82
C ILE A 98 -5.51 -15.48 -11.55
N SER A 99 -6.41 -15.66 -10.59
CA SER A 99 -6.12 -16.31 -9.28
C SER A 99 -5.61 -17.74 -9.42
N ASN A 100 -6.14 -18.53 -10.37
CA ASN A 100 -5.74 -19.92 -10.56
C ASN A 100 -4.29 -20.10 -11.05
N ASN A 101 -3.64 -19.03 -11.50
CA ASN A 101 -2.26 -19.03 -11.99
C ASN A 101 -1.40 -17.94 -11.32
N THR A 102 -1.78 -17.53 -10.11
CA THR A 102 -1.06 -16.51 -9.34
C THR A 102 -0.63 -17.09 -7.99
N ILE A 103 0.65 -16.90 -7.63
CA ILE A 103 1.16 -17.22 -6.30
C ILE A 103 1.43 -15.90 -5.58
N ILE A 104 0.85 -15.75 -4.39
CA ILE A 104 1.07 -14.59 -3.53
C ILE A 104 1.89 -15.05 -2.32
N LEU A 105 3.03 -14.40 -2.12
CA LEU A 105 3.88 -14.59 -0.94
C LEU A 105 3.81 -13.30 -0.11
N PHE A 106 3.42 -13.43 1.15
CA PHE A 106 3.38 -12.33 2.10
C PHE A 106 4.33 -12.64 3.27
N CYS A 107 5.33 -11.80 3.46
CA CYS A 107 6.31 -11.93 4.53
C CYS A 107 6.79 -10.55 4.99
N ALA A 108 7.28 -10.51 6.23
CA ALA A 108 8.04 -9.38 6.72
C ALA A 108 9.50 -9.46 6.23
N ASP A 109 10.14 -8.30 6.08
CA ASP A 109 11.58 -8.18 5.80
C ASP A 109 12.43 -8.49 7.05
N ASN A 110 11.96 -8.08 8.24
CA ASN A 110 12.57 -8.38 9.54
C ASN A 110 11.55 -8.39 10.69
N GLY A 111 11.98 -8.77 11.89
CA GLY A 111 11.20 -8.59 13.12
C GLY A 111 11.17 -7.13 13.59
N THR A 112 10.21 -6.75 14.43
CA THR A 112 10.17 -5.41 15.03
C THR A 112 11.37 -5.19 15.98
N HIS A 113 11.81 -3.94 16.13
CA HIS A 113 12.66 -3.57 17.25
C HIS A 113 11.88 -3.86 18.54
N GLY A 114 12.49 -4.60 19.46
CA GLY A 114 11.94 -4.91 20.78
C GLY A 114 12.08 -3.77 21.77
#